data_AF-A0A2N2UZG8-F1
#
_entry.id   AF-A0A2N2UZG8-F1
#
_cell.length_a   1.000
_cell.length_b   1.000
_cell.length_c   1.000
_cell.angle_alpha   90.00
_cell.angle_beta   90.00
_cell.angle_gamma   90.00
#
_symmetry.space_group_name_H-M   'P 1'
#
loop_
_entity.id
_entity.type
_entity.pdbx_description
1 polymer ?
#
loop_
_entity_poly.entity_id
_entity_poly.type
_entity_poly.pdbx_seq_one_letter_code
_entity_poly.pdbx_strand_id
1 'polypeptide(L)' 'LNVAVLRLGLPDRFVDHGEQGQLLAELGLDKDGIVRAVRERMATR' A
#
# COMPACT_ATOMS: atom_id res chain seq x y z
N LEU A 1 9.04 1.43 24.07
CA LEU A 1 7.66 1.23 23.55
C LEU A 1 7.74 0.29 22.35
N ASN A 2 6.91 -0.75 22.30
CA ASN A 2 6.79 -1.60 21.12
C ASN A 2 5.48 -1.24 20.41
N VAL A 3 5.55 -0.86 19.13
CA VAL A 3 4.41 -0.37 18.34
C VAL A 3 4.31 -1.22 17.07
N ALA A 4 3.11 -1.75 16.81
CA ALA A 4 2.88 -2.51 15.60
C ALA A 4 2.83 -1.59 14.37
N VAL A 5 3.61 -1.91 13.34
CA VAL A 5 3.73 -1.14 12.09
C VAL A 5 3.13 -1.91 10.93
N LEU A 6 2.42 -1.20 10.05
CA LEU A 6 2.02 -1.69 8.71
C LEU A 6 2.93 -1.02 7.68
N ARG A 7 3.61 -1.81 6.85
CA ARG A 7 4.51 -1.29 5.80
C ARG A 7 3.77 -1.29 4.47
N LEU A 8 3.56 -0.11 3.90
CA LEU A 8 3.02 0.08 2.56
C LEU A 8 4.10 0.75 1.72
N GLY A 9 4.47 0.15 0.60
CA GLY A 9 5.54 0.66 -0.25
C GLY A 9 5.71 -0.21 -1.49
N LEU A 10 6.63 0.22 -2.36
CA LEU A 10 6.95 -0.50 -3.58
C LEU A 10 7.57 -1.88 -3.26
N PRO A 11 7.30 -2.89 -4.11
CA PRO A 11 7.90 -4.19 -3.95
C PRO A 11 9.40 -4.14 -4.29
N ASP A 12 10.17 -5.06 -3.73
CA ASP A 12 11.60 -5.21 -4.01
C ASP A 12 11.82 -5.95 -5.35
N ARG A 13 11.32 -5.35 -6.43
CA ARG A 13 11.43 -5.80 -7.82
C ARG A 13 11.16 -4.62 -8.74
N PHE A 14 11.54 -4.76 -10.01
CA PHE A 14 11.17 -3.79 -11.02
C PHE A 14 9.65 -3.75 -11.21
N VAL A 15 9.13 -2.53 -11.29
CA VAL A 15 7.75 -2.23 -11.72
C VAL A 15 7.83 -1.73 -13.15
N ASP A 16 6.91 -2.18 -14.00
CA ASP A 16 6.86 -1.77 -15.40
C ASP A 16 6.68 -0.27 -15.56
N HIS A 17 7.01 0.23 -16.74
CA HIS A 17 6.90 1.65 -17.07
C HIS A 17 5.45 1.98 -17.40
N GLY A 18 4.97 3.13 -16.96
CA GLY A 18 3.59 3.52 -17.16
C GLY A 18 3.28 4.86 -16.50
N GLU A 19 2.01 5.23 -16.53
CA GLU A 19 1.54 6.39 -15.79
C GLU A 19 1.62 6.10 -14.29
N GLN A 20 2.17 7.04 -13.52
CA GLN A 20 2.49 6.84 -12.11
C GLN A 20 1.25 6.50 -11.28
N GLY A 21 0.13 7.21 -11.49
CA GLY A 21 -1.13 6.98 -10.80
C GLY A 21 -1.66 5.57 -11.04
N GLN A 22 -1.64 5.10 -12.29
CA GLN A 22 -2.03 3.75 -12.65
C GLN A 22 -1.15 2.70 -11.95
N LEU A 23 0.18 2.86 -12.01
CA LEU A 23 1.12 1.92 -11.37
C LEU A 23 0.92 1.87 -9.85
N LEU A 24 0.68 3.03 -9.21
CA LEU A 24 0.39 3.08 -7.77
C LEU A 24 -0.95 2.42 -7.44
N ALA A 25 -1.98 2.62 -8.26
CA ALA A 25 -3.29 1.99 -8.06
C ALA A 25 -3.21 0.47 -8.21
N GLU A 26 -2.48 -0.04 -9.20
CA GLU A 26 -2.23 -1.47 -9.39
C GLU A 26 -1.52 -2.11 -8.18
N LEU A 27 -0.62 -1.36 -7.53
CA LEU A 27 0.06 -1.78 -6.31
C LEU A 27 -0.74 -1.52 -5.02
N GLY A 28 -1.92 -0.90 -5.11
CA GLY A 28 -2.72 -0.51 -3.94
C GLY A 28 -2.07 0.59 -3.09
N LEU A 29 -1.15 1.35 -3.68
CA LEU A 29 -0.44 2.49 -3.07
C LEU A 29 -1.07 3.84 -3.45
N ASP A 30 -2.20 3.81 -4.13
CA ASP A 30 -3.05 4.98 -4.31
C ASP A 30 -3.84 5.29 -3.03
N LYS A 31 -4.59 6.39 -3.06
CA LYS A 31 -5.39 6.86 -1.92
C LYS A 31 -6.33 5.78 -1.40
N ASP A 32 -7.07 5.12 -2.29
CA ASP A 32 -8.10 4.17 -1.90
C ASP A 32 -7.49 2.85 -1.40
N GLY A 33 -6.39 2.40 -2.02
CA GLY A 33 -5.62 1.24 -1.57
C GLY A 33 -5.02 1.43 -0.17
N ILE A 34 -4.42 2.60 0.11
CA ILE A 34 -3.87 2.91 1.45
C ILE A 34 -4.99 2.94 2.50
N VAL A 35 -6.11 3.62 2.22
CA VAL A 35 -7.25 3.69 3.16
C VAL A 35 -7.80 2.29 3.45
N ARG A 36 -7.92 1.44 2.43
CA ARG A 36 -8.36 0.05 2.59
C ARG A 36 -7.40 -0.74 3.48
N ALA A 37 -6.10 -0.70 3.20
CA ALA A 37 -5.10 -1.44 3.98
C ALA A 37 -5.08 -1.03 5.46
N VAL A 38 -5.25 0.27 5.76
CA VAL A 38 -5.37 0.76 7.13
C VAL A 38 -6.65 0.24 7.80
N ARG A 39 -7.80 0.29 7.11
CA ARG A 39 -9.08 -0.19 7.65
C ARG A 39 -9.02 -1.69 7.96
N GLU A 40 -8.49 -2.51 7.05
CA GLU A 40 -8.30 -3.95 7.24
C GLU A 40 -7.39 -4.25 8.45
N ARG A 41 -6.30 -3.49 8.59
CA ARG A 41 -5.39 -3.64 9.75
C ARG A 41 -6.05 -3.28 11.07
N MET A 42 -6.95 -2.31 11.08
CA MET A 42 -7.72 -1.92 12.28
C MET A 42 -8.83 -2.92 12.59
N ALA A 43 -9.45 -3.54 11.58
CA ALA A 43 -10.51 -4.54 11.76
C ALA A 43 -9.99 -5.90 12.23
N THR A 44 -8.73 -6.23 11.92
CA THR A 44 -8.06 -7.49 12.32
C THR A 44 -7.39 -7.37 13.70
N ARG A 45 -7.80 -6.40 14.53
CA ARG A 45 -7.32 -6.21 15.90
C ARG A 45 -8.39 -6.60 16.92
#